data_AF-A0A4S0QCN6-F1
#
_entry.id   AF-A0A4S0QCN6-F1
#
_cell.length_a   1.000
_cell.length_b   1.000
_cell.length_c   1.000
_cell.angle_alpha   90.00
_cell.angle_beta   90.00
_cell.angle_gamma   90.00
#
_symmetry.space_group_name_H-M   'P 1'
#
loop_
_entity.id
_entity.type
_entity.pdbx_description
1 polymer ?
#
loop_
_entity_poly.entity_id
_entity_poly.type
_entity_poly.pdbx_seq_one_letter_code
_entity_poly.pdbx_strand_id
1 'polypeptide(L)'
;LRCGPVARGGLRWSDRAQDYRTEVLGLVKAQQVKNAVIVPVGAKGGFYPKRLPVGGSRDAIFEAGTSAYKNYVSSLLSITDNIGIDGVIPPAGVVRRDPDDP
;
A
#
# COMPACT_ATOMS: atom_id res chain seq x y z
N LEU A 1 5.22 1.30 -3.07
CA LEU A 1 6.18 1.80 -4.08
C LEU A 1 5.39 2.36 -5.24
N ARG A 2 5.54 3.65 -5.53
CA ARG A 2 4.97 4.30 -6.73
C ARG A 2 6.09 4.61 -7.71
N CYS A 3 5.80 4.52 -9.00
CA CYS A 3 6.76 4.76 -10.09
C CYS A 3 6.36 5.94 -10.98
N GLY A 4 5.50 6.81 -10.44
CA GLY A 4 5.03 8.04 -11.05
C GLY A 4 4.22 8.83 -10.01
N PRO A 5 3.72 10.03 -10.35
CA PRO A 5 2.95 10.87 -9.43
C PRO A 5 1.72 10.14 -8.88
N VAL A 6 0.98 9.42 -9.73
CA VAL A 6 -0.22 8.70 -9.31
C VAL A 6 0.10 7.25 -8.92
N ALA A 7 -0.22 6.87 -7.68
CA ALA A 7 -0.01 5.52 -7.19
C ALA A 7 -1.21 4.59 -7.49
N ARG A 8 -1.24 3.97 -8.69
CA ARG A 8 -2.28 2.98 -9.04
C ARG A 8 -1.74 1.55 -9.05
N GLY A 9 -2.26 0.71 -8.17
CA GLY A 9 -2.05 -0.74 -8.24
C GLY A 9 -2.43 -1.49 -6.97
N GLY A 10 -2.43 -2.81 -7.07
CA GLY A 10 -2.96 -3.69 -6.01
C GLY A 10 -2.04 -3.83 -4.79
N LEU A 11 -2.64 -4.21 -3.67
CA LEU A 11 -1.96 -4.56 -2.43
C LEU A 11 -1.74 -6.08 -2.33
N ARG A 12 -0.58 -6.49 -1.81
CA ARG A 12 -0.23 -7.88 -1.53
C ARG A 12 -0.30 -8.14 -0.02
N TRP A 13 -1.17 -9.06 0.41
CA TRP A 13 -0.98 -9.73 1.69
C TRP A 13 0.19 -10.70 1.53
N SER A 14 1.27 -10.47 2.27
CA SER A 14 2.43 -11.37 2.36
C SER A 14 2.39 -12.24 3.63
N ASP A 15 2.81 -13.48 3.50
CA ASP A 15 3.10 -14.42 4.60
C ASP A 15 4.59 -14.43 4.98
N ARG A 16 5.44 -13.69 4.25
CA ARG A 16 6.89 -13.72 4.40
C ARG A 16 7.39 -12.66 5.37
N ALA A 17 7.38 -12.98 6.66
CA ALA A 17 7.72 -12.04 7.73
C ALA A 17 9.07 -11.30 7.54
N GLN A 18 10.09 -12.03 7.06
CA GLN A 18 11.48 -11.54 6.98
C GLN A 18 11.77 -10.75 5.70
N ASP A 19 11.06 -11.00 4.60
CA ASP A 19 11.42 -10.45 3.28
C ASP A 19 10.22 -9.99 2.43
N TYR A 20 9.04 -9.76 3.02
CA TYR A 20 7.88 -9.17 2.33
C TYR A 20 8.23 -7.88 1.56
N ARG A 21 9.20 -7.10 2.03
CA ARG A 21 9.67 -5.89 1.33
C ARG A 21 10.30 -6.21 -0.01
N THR A 22 11.14 -7.25 -0.06
CA THR A 22 11.79 -7.72 -1.28
C THR A 22 10.77 -8.37 -2.22
N GLU A 23 9.78 -9.09 -1.68
CA GLU A 23 8.65 -9.61 -2.47
C GLU A 23 7.90 -8.47 -3.17
N VAL A 24 7.47 -7.44 -2.42
CA VAL A 24 6.73 -6.30 -2.97
C VAL A 24 7.56 -5.53 -4.00
N LEU A 25 8.87 -5.38 -3.76
CA LEU A 25 9.79 -4.77 -4.72
C LEU A 25 9.92 -5.61 -6.01
N GLY A 26 10.00 -6.94 -5.90
CA GLY A 26 10.00 -7.83 -7.06
C GLY A 26 8.71 -7.72 -7.86
N LEU A 27 7.56 -7.65 -7.18
CA LEU A 27 6.25 -7.50 -7.80
C LEU A 27 6.12 -6.17 -8.57
N VAL A 28 6.60 -5.05 -8.01
CA VAL A 28 6.54 -3.77 -8.74
C VAL A 28 7.43 -3.79 -9.98
N LYS A 29 8.64 -4.37 -9.91
CA LYS A 29 9.55 -4.49 -11.07
C LYS A 29 8.94 -5.36 -12.17
N ALA A 30 8.36 -6.50 -11.82
CA ALA A 30 7.69 -7.36 -12.77
C ALA A 30 6.47 -6.67 -13.43
N GLN A 31 5.70 -5.91 -12.65
CA GLN A 31 4.56 -5.16 -13.16
C GLN A 31 4.99 -4.05 -14.13
N GLN A 32 6.10 -3.35 -13.86
CA GLN A 32 6.65 -2.35 -14.78
C GLN A 32 6.99 -2.96 -16.14
N VAL A 33 7.70 -4.10 -16.17
CA VAL A 33 8.05 -4.78 -17.42
C VAL A 33 6.80 -5.20 -18.19
N LYS A 34 5.80 -5.77 -17.49
CA LYS A 34 4.56 -6.25 -18.12
C LYS A 34 3.70 -5.12 -18.69
N ASN A 35 3.60 -4.01 -17.96
CA ASN A 35 2.69 -2.92 -18.32
C ASN A 35 3.37 -1.83 -19.15
N ALA A 36 4.67 -1.93 -19.43
CA ALA A 36 5.47 -0.91 -20.10
C ALA A 36 4.85 -0.38 -21.40
N VAL A 37 4.15 -1.24 -22.15
CA VAL A 37 3.53 -0.90 -23.44
C VAL A 37 2.15 -0.25 -23.30
N ILE A 38 1.45 -0.43 -22.16
CA ILE A 38 0.04 -0.03 -22.00
C ILE A 38 -0.13 1.06 -20.94
N VAL A 39 0.43 0.87 -19.75
CA VAL A 39 0.37 1.83 -18.65
C VAL A 39 1.74 1.86 -17.96
N PRO A 40 2.65 2.75 -18.40
CA PRO A 40 4.06 2.69 -18.03
C PRO A 40 4.32 3.03 -16.55
N VAL A 41 3.36 3.69 -15.89
CA VAL A 41 3.46 4.11 -14.49
C VAL A 41 2.42 3.41 -13.63
N GLY A 42 2.86 2.89 -12.48
CA GLY A 42 1.99 2.19 -11.55
C GLY A 42 2.58 2.14 -10.14
N ALA A 43 1.89 1.42 -9.27
CA ALA A 43 2.32 1.20 -7.91
C ALA A 43 2.09 -0.25 -7.47
N LYS A 44 2.85 -0.65 -6.45
CA LYS A 44 2.60 -1.88 -5.69
C LYS A 44 2.81 -1.60 -4.21
N GLY A 45 1.88 -2.08 -3.40
CA GLY A 45 2.03 -2.12 -1.95
C GLY A 45 1.90 -3.54 -1.43
N GLY A 46 2.22 -3.71 -0.16
CA GLY A 46 1.99 -4.96 0.52
C GLY A 46 2.14 -4.83 2.03
N PHE A 47 1.48 -5.73 2.74
CA PHE A 47 1.42 -5.76 4.18
C PHE A 47 1.61 -7.20 4.68
N TYR A 48 2.13 -7.32 5.89
CA TYR A 48 2.32 -8.59 6.59
C TYR A 48 1.52 -8.54 7.91
N PRO A 49 0.46 -9.35 8.07
CA PRO A 49 -0.29 -9.43 9.32
C PRO A 49 0.55 -10.06 10.43
N LYS A 50 0.97 -9.24 11.41
CA LYS A 50 1.85 -9.69 12.51
C LYS A 50 1.16 -10.53 13.59
N ARG A 51 -0.18 -10.55 13.63
CA ARG A 51 -0.99 -11.13 14.71
C ARG A 51 -2.06 -12.08 14.18
N LEU A 52 -1.68 -12.98 13.28
CA LEU A 52 -2.59 -14.05 12.84
C LEU A 52 -2.77 -15.07 13.97
N PRO A 53 -3.98 -15.60 14.18
CA PRO A 53 -4.23 -16.61 15.21
C PRO A 53 -3.53 -17.92 14.87
N VAL A 54 -2.76 -18.47 15.81
CA VAL A 54 -2.11 -19.78 15.67
C VAL A 54 -3.17 -20.86 15.89
N GLY A 55 -3.33 -21.77 14.92
CA GLY A 55 -4.34 -22.83 14.98
C GLY A 55 -5.79 -22.33 14.89
N GLY A 56 -6.00 -21.07 14.47
CA GLY A 56 -7.34 -20.51 14.28
C GLY A 56 -8.09 -21.16 13.12
N SER A 57 -9.43 -21.05 13.14
CA SER A 57 -10.24 -21.43 11.99
C SER A 57 -9.90 -20.57 10.77
N ARG A 58 -10.27 -21.05 9.58
CA ARG A 58 -10.11 -20.29 8.33
C ARG A 58 -10.73 -18.90 8.42
N ASP A 59 -11.91 -18.79 9.02
CA ASP A 59 -12.62 -17.53 9.18
C ASP A 59 -11.88 -16.58 10.13
N ALA A 60 -11.35 -17.09 11.25
CA ALA A 60 -10.55 -16.29 12.18
C ALA A 60 -9.27 -15.74 11.53
N ILE A 61 -8.60 -16.53 10.68
CA ILE A 61 -7.44 -16.07 9.92
C ILE A 61 -7.85 -14.97 8.92
N PHE A 62 -8.97 -15.15 8.22
CA PHE A 62 -9.46 -14.19 7.24
C PHE A 62 -9.87 -12.86 7.89
N GLU A 63 -10.53 -12.92 9.04
CA GLU A 63 -10.91 -11.73 9.81
C GLU A 63 -9.67 -10.96 10.30
N ALA A 64 -8.69 -11.66 10.88
CA ALA A 64 -7.44 -11.05 11.33
C ALA A 64 -6.68 -10.39 10.16
N GLY A 65 -6.65 -11.04 9.00
CA GLY A 65 -6.10 -10.47 7.77
C GLY A 65 -6.84 -9.24 7.26
N THR A 66 -8.17 -9.28 7.30
CA THR A 66 -9.04 -8.14 6.94
C THR A 66 -8.80 -6.97 7.87
N SER A 67 -8.66 -7.22 9.18
CA SER A 67 -8.31 -6.21 10.17
C SER A 67 -6.93 -5.60 9.89
N ALA A 68 -5.93 -6.44 9.59
CA ALA A 68 -4.59 -5.97 9.22
C ALA A 68 -4.62 -5.13 7.93
N TYR A 69 -5.42 -5.52 6.93
CA TYR A 69 -5.63 -4.75 5.70
C TYR A 69 -6.23 -3.36 6.00
N LYS A 70 -7.32 -3.32 6.78
CA LYS A 70 -7.97 -2.06 7.18
C LYS A 70 -6.98 -1.15 7.89
N ASN A 71 -6.25 -1.67 8.89
CA ASN A 71 -5.24 -0.90 9.61
C ASN A 71 -4.13 -0.38 8.69
N TYR A 72 -3.66 -1.19 7.74
CA TYR A 72 -2.66 -0.78 6.77
C TYR A 72 -3.16 0.37 5.88
N VAL A 73 -4.36 0.25 5.31
CA VAL A 73 -4.95 1.31 4.47
C VAL A 73 -5.22 2.57 5.28
N SER A 74 -5.81 2.45 6.48
CA SER A 74 -6.03 3.60 7.38
C SER A 74 -4.73 4.30 7.75
N SER A 75 -3.65 3.55 7.95
CA SER A 75 -2.32 4.12 8.22
C SER A 75 -1.79 4.91 7.02
N LEU A 76 -1.98 4.41 5.78
CA LEU A 76 -1.61 5.15 4.58
C LEU A 76 -2.41 6.44 4.44
N LEU A 77 -3.73 6.38 4.67
CA LEU A 77 -4.60 7.55 4.61
C LEU A 77 -4.27 8.60 5.68
N SER A 78 -3.80 8.18 6.85
CA SER A 78 -3.43 9.11 7.94
C SER A 78 -2.25 10.03 7.60
N ILE A 79 -1.47 9.67 6.58
CA ILE A 79 -0.32 10.45 6.10
C ILE A 79 -0.52 10.96 4.66
N THR A 80 -1.74 10.85 4.12
CA THR A 80 -2.09 11.35 2.79
C THR A 80 -2.77 12.70 2.92
N ASP A 81 -2.48 13.61 1.99
CA ASP A 81 -3.15 14.91 1.91
C ASP A 81 -4.64 14.73 1.62
N ASN A 82 -5.48 15.63 2.13
CA ASN A 82 -6.90 15.68 1.85
C ASN A 82 -7.24 16.85 0.92
N ILE A 83 -8.44 16.88 0.33
CA ILE A 83 -8.90 17.97 -0.53
C ILE A 83 -10.06 18.69 0.17
N GLY A 84 -9.83 19.94 0.54
CA GLY A 84 -10.84 20.85 1.09
C GLY A 84 -11.42 21.79 0.03
N ILE A 85 -12.28 22.70 0.46
CA ILE A 85 -12.92 23.71 -0.40
C ILE A 85 -11.86 24.64 -1.02
N ASP A 86 -10.86 25.03 -0.24
CA ASP A 86 -9.82 25.99 -0.64
C ASP A 86 -8.54 25.33 -1.16
N GLY A 87 -8.54 24.01 -1.38
CA GLY A 87 -7.41 23.26 -1.93
C GLY A 87 -6.89 22.13 -1.03
N VAL A 88 -5.61 21.78 -1.20
CA VAL A 88 -4.97 20.63 -0.55
C VAL A 88 -4.71 20.90 0.93
N ILE A 89 -5.15 19.98 1.78
CA ILE A 89 -5.00 20.01 3.25
C ILE A 89 -4.00 18.92 3.65
N PRO A 90 -2.75 19.28 4.00
CA PRO A 90 -1.77 18.30 4.41
C PRO A 90 -1.97 17.82 5.86
N PRO A 91 -1.61 16.57 6.18
CA PRO A 91 -1.73 16.05 7.54
C PRO A 91 -0.72 16.71 8.48
N ALA A 92 -1.14 16.95 9.73
CA ALA A 92 -0.30 17.57 10.74
C ALA A 92 0.94 16.71 11.06
N GLY A 93 2.11 17.35 11.20
CA GLY A 93 3.36 16.67 11.56
C GLY A 93 4.01 15.85 10.44
N VAL A 94 3.54 15.98 9.20
CA VAL A 94 4.11 15.31 8.03
C VAL A 94 4.90 16.31 7.18
N VAL A 95 6.14 15.93 6.82
CA VAL A 95 6.96 16.69 5.87
C VAL A 95 6.69 16.20 4.45
N ARG A 96 6.17 17.09 3.62
CA ARG A 96 5.92 16.84 2.20
C ARG A 96 7.18 17.10 1.40
N ARG A 97 7.56 16.15 0.55
CA ARG A 97 8.72 16.29 -0.36
C ARG A 97 8.30 16.43 -1.82
N ASP A 98 7.12 15.96 -2.14
CA ASP A 98 6.52 16.03 -3.47
C ASP A 98 5.56 17.22 -3.54
N PRO A 99 5.29 17.78 -4.74
CA PRO A 99 4.23 18.75 -4.93
C PRO A 99 2.85 18.13 -4.71
N ASP A 100 1.81 18.96 -4.75
CA ASP A 100 0.42 18.50 -4.72
C ASP A 100 0.17 17.45 -5.82
N ASP A 101 -0.56 16.38 -5.46
CA ASP A 101 -0.97 15.36 -6.43
C ASP A 101 -1.93 15.99 -7.48
N PRO A 102 -1.88 15.55 -8.76
CA PRO A 102 -2.75 16.09 -9.84
C PRO A 102 -4.24 15.85 -9.65
#